data_AF-A0A931XZE2-F1
#
_entry.id   AF-A0A931XZE2-F1
#
_cell.length_a   1.000
_cell.length_b   1.000
_cell.length_c   1.000
_cell.angle_alpha   90.00
_cell.angle_beta   90.00
_cell.angle_gamma   90.00
#
_symmetry.space_group_name_H-M   'P 1'
#
loop_
_entity.id
_entity.type
_entity.pdbx_description
1 polymer ?
#
loop_
_entity_poly.entity_id
_entity_poly.type
_entity_poly.pdbx_seq_one_letter_code
_entity_poly.pdbx_strand_id
1 'polypeptide(L)'
;MSSRCRADVFLALALLFTPLLACGIDLSALSEPEKKPKPVELDPDPTDDEDEPEKAPKMKPIPGAKKGAVDLGTAIYPDGTPKKDAVSFTFDVPPKHKLGYALAAAEQKAVDAFYASYARSVQFKRIGPKSFQWSPPPGCAADMSCVYKKLITRTDDDVRVIAKRFRARADAAKLDAVQLTDLALSYVQQIPYEIPEDPFGLRPPPLVISKRKGDCDSKALLLYMILNELGIEAVILSSKAHAHTMIGVPLPTNGTAFRWKSRKYAFAEVTAKGAPLGYLPPELSSPNDWVVELAP
;
A
#
# COMPACT_ATOMS: atom_id res chain seq x y z
N MET A 1 17.23 -47.72 35.15
CA MET A 1 16.82 -49.13 34.98
C MET A 1 15.68 -49.42 35.93
N SER A 2 14.74 -50.20 35.45
CA SER A 2 13.71 -50.92 36.20
C SER A 2 12.46 -50.17 36.65
N SER A 3 11.43 -50.44 35.86
CA SER A 3 10.02 -50.31 36.14
C SER A 3 9.52 -51.49 37.00
N ARG A 4 8.43 -51.23 37.75
CA ARG A 4 7.23 -52.08 38.01
C ARG A 4 6.96 -52.68 39.41
N CYS A 5 5.65 -52.58 39.73
CA CYS A 5 4.77 -53.45 40.52
C CYS A 5 4.88 -53.35 42.05
N ARG A 6 3.82 -53.37 42.85
CA ARG A 6 2.40 -53.80 42.68
C ARG A 6 1.64 -53.33 43.95
N ALA A 7 0.33 -53.13 43.88
CA ALA A 7 -0.64 -53.85 44.72
C ALA A 7 -2.03 -53.20 44.64
N ASP A 8 -3.00 -54.08 44.38
CA ASP A 8 -4.43 -53.88 44.24
C ASP A 8 -5.11 -53.44 45.54
N VAL A 9 -6.14 -52.62 45.43
CA VAL A 9 -7.29 -52.65 46.35
C VAL A 9 -8.56 -52.49 45.50
N PHE A 10 -9.32 -53.58 45.42
CA PHE A 10 -10.73 -53.58 45.04
C PHE A 10 -11.56 -53.10 46.23
N LEU A 11 -12.42 -52.10 46.04
CA LEU A 11 -13.74 -52.11 46.67
C LEU A 11 -14.74 -51.27 45.87
N ALA A 12 -15.95 -51.80 45.80
CA ALA A 12 -17.01 -51.48 44.88
C ALA A 12 -17.88 -50.29 45.29
N LEU A 13 -18.75 -49.93 44.32
CA LEU A 13 -20.12 -49.42 44.52
C LEU A 13 -20.26 -47.89 44.69
N ALA A 14 -20.71 -47.22 43.62
CA ALA A 14 -22.09 -46.72 43.52
C ALA A 14 -22.26 -45.88 42.24
N LEU A 15 -23.21 -46.33 41.41
CA LEU A 15 -23.75 -45.61 40.27
C LEU A 15 -24.48 -44.35 40.75
N LEU A 16 -24.03 -43.17 40.32
CA LEU A 16 -24.87 -41.99 40.22
C LEU A 16 -24.66 -41.37 38.83
N PHE A 17 -25.60 -41.67 37.94
CA PHE A 17 -25.79 -40.99 36.67
C PHE A 17 -26.20 -39.54 36.93
N THR A 18 -25.26 -38.61 36.81
CA THR A 18 -25.58 -37.20 36.58
C THR A 18 -25.56 -36.93 35.07
N PRO A 19 -26.65 -36.44 34.45
CA PRO A 19 -26.59 -36.03 33.07
C PRO A 19 -25.73 -34.74 33.00
N LEU A 20 -24.56 -34.83 32.38
CA LEU A 20 -23.89 -33.62 31.90
C LEU A 20 -24.85 -32.97 30.89
N LEU A 21 -25.35 -31.78 31.24
CA LEU A 21 -25.83 -30.82 30.26
C LEU A 21 -24.67 -30.58 29.28
N ALA A 22 -24.72 -31.25 28.14
CA ALA A 22 -23.97 -30.85 26.97
C ALA A 22 -24.51 -29.49 26.55
N CYS A 23 -23.84 -28.42 26.97
CA CYS A 23 -23.98 -27.13 26.30
C CYS A 23 -23.42 -27.36 24.89
N GLY A 24 -24.32 -27.67 23.96
CA GLY A 24 -24.02 -27.68 22.53
C GLY A 24 -23.61 -26.27 22.15
N ILE A 25 -22.30 -26.03 22.14
CA ILE A 25 -21.77 -24.91 21.39
C ILE A 25 -22.05 -25.28 19.94
N ASP A 26 -23.04 -24.61 19.39
CA ASP A 26 -23.35 -24.68 17.98
C ASP A 26 -22.15 -24.13 17.19
N LEU A 27 -21.22 -25.01 16.84
CA LEU A 27 -20.09 -24.71 15.96
C LEU A 27 -20.54 -24.46 14.50
N SER A 28 -21.85 -24.36 14.23
CA SER A 28 -22.39 -24.00 12.91
C SER A 28 -22.49 -22.49 12.66
N ALA A 29 -21.89 -21.65 13.52
CA ALA A 29 -21.37 -20.35 13.09
C ALA A 29 -20.15 -20.53 12.17
N LEU A 30 -20.36 -21.32 11.12
CA LEU A 30 -19.56 -21.42 9.92
C LEU A 30 -19.44 -20.00 9.38
N SER A 31 -18.19 -19.56 9.28
CA SER A 31 -17.77 -18.39 8.51
C SER A 31 -18.72 -18.16 7.34
N GLU A 32 -19.42 -17.03 7.32
CA GLU A 32 -20.09 -16.58 6.10
C GLU A 32 -19.05 -16.64 4.97
N PRO A 33 -19.37 -17.23 3.81
CA PRO A 33 -18.44 -17.20 2.68
C PRO A 33 -18.09 -15.74 2.42
N GLU A 34 -16.80 -15.39 2.49
CA GLU A 34 -16.33 -14.02 2.26
C GLU A 34 -16.98 -13.50 0.97
N LYS A 35 -17.94 -12.56 1.12
CA LYS A 35 -18.61 -11.94 -0.01
C LYS A 35 -17.52 -11.27 -0.83
N LYS A 36 -17.36 -11.69 -2.09
CA LYS A 36 -16.41 -11.07 -3.02
C LYS A 36 -16.57 -9.56 -2.96
N PRO A 37 -15.47 -8.81 -2.82
CA PRO A 37 -15.53 -7.36 -2.70
C PRO A 37 -16.17 -6.77 -3.96
N LYS A 38 -17.07 -5.81 -3.77
CA LYS A 38 -17.83 -5.18 -4.85
C LYS A 38 -17.00 -4.07 -5.51
N PRO A 39 -17.11 -3.90 -6.83
CA PRO A 39 -16.52 -2.74 -7.50
C PRO A 39 -17.01 -1.42 -6.92
N VAL A 40 -16.15 -0.40 -6.94
CA VAL A 40 -16.52 0.98 -6.60
C VAL A 40 -17.43 1.56 -7.67
N GLU A 41 -18.24 2.52 -7.29
CA GLU A 41 -19.07 3.27 -8.24
C GLU A 41 -18.26 4.47 -8.73
N LEU A 42 -17.93 4.53 -10.02
CA LEU A 42 -17.34 5.73 -10.62
C LEU A 42 -18.38 6.84 -10.56
N ASP A 43 -17.99 8.03 -10.09
CA ASP A 43 -18.85 9.20 -10.28
C ASP A 43 -18.92 9.47 -11.80
N PRO A 44 -20.10 9.84 -12.34
CA PRO A 44 -20.22 10.22 -13.74
C PRO A 44 -19.26 11.37 -14.04
N ASP A 45 -18.61 11.29 -15.20
CA ASP A 45 -17.62 12.28 -15.61
C ASP A 45 -18.29 13.66 -15.66
N PRO A 46 -17.76 14.69 -14.97
CA PRO A 46 -18.33 16.04 -15.05
C PRO A 46 -18.30 16.66 -16.46
N THR A 47 -17.68 16.01 -17.46
CA THR A 47 -17.42 16.54 -18.81
C THR A 47 -18.22 15.86 -19.93
N ASP A 48 -19.44 15.36 -19.67
CA ASP A 48 -20.41 14.95 -20.72
C ASP A 48 -20.84 16.10 -21.69
N ASP A 49 -20.12 17.23 -21.73
CA ASP A 49 -20.17 18.20 -22.82
C ASP A 49 -19.22 17.72 -23.94
N GLU A 50 -19.77 17.15 -25.01
CA GLU A 50 -19.10 16.41 -26.10
C GLU A 50 -18.04 17.18 -26.96
N ASP A 51 -17.53 18.33 -26.53
CA ASP A 51 -16.64 19.18 -27.34
C ASP A 51 -15.24 19.34 -26.73
N GLU A 52 -14.29 18.63 -27.35
CA GLU A 52 -12.82 18.66 -27.26
C GLU A 52 -12.14 17.53 -26.46
N PRO A 53 -11.06 16.91 -27.01
CA PRO A 53 -10.18 16.05 -26.23
C PRO A 53 -9.47 16.91 -25.18
N GLU A 54 -9.98 16.89 -23.95
CA GLU A 54 -9.44 17.68 -22.84
C GLU A 54 -7.96 17.33 -22.65
N LYS A 55 -7.09 18.33 -22.75
CA LYS A 55 -5.66 18.15 -22.44
C LYS A 55 -5.56 17.62 -21.01
N ALA A 56 -4.83 16.51 -20.83
CA ALA A 56 -4.64 15.88 -19.52
C ALA A 56 -4.43 16.95 -18.43
N PRO A 57 -5.21 16.92 -17.34
CA PRO A 57 -5.13 17.93 -16.30
C PRO A 57 -3.69 18.00 -15.79
N LYS A 58 -3.22 19.21 -15.48
CA LYS A 58 -1.84 19.42 -14.99
C LYS A 58 -1.85 19.66 -13.49
N MET A 59 -0.86 19.11 -12.79
CA MET A 59 -0.64 19.43 -11.38
C MET A 59 -0.51 20.94 -11.18
N LYS A 60 -1.23 21.45 -10.18
CA LYS A 60 -1.24 22.88 -9.86
C LYS A 60 0.13 23.31 -9.31
N PRO A 61 0.59 24.52 -9.61
CA PRO A 61 1.83 25.02 -9.04
C PRO A 61 1.78 25.06 -7.52
N ILE A 62 2.83 24.54 -6.89
CA ILE A 62 3.08 24.64 -5.47
C ILE A 62 3.79 25.99 -5.18
N PRO A 63 3.31 26.79 -4.21
CA PRO A 63 4.01 28.01 -3.80
C PRO A 63 5.44 27.71 -3.31
N GLY A 64 6.43 28.51 -3.69
CA GLY A 64 7.72 28.51 -2.98
C GLY A 64 9.03 28.55 -3.78
N ALA A 65 9.04 28.63 -5.11
CA ALA A 65 10.28 29.03 -5.81
C ALA A 65 10.03 30.10 -6.87
N LYS A 66 10.79 31.20 -6.74
CA LYS A 66 10.84 32.27 -7.74
C LYS A 66 11.76 31.91 -8.91
N LYS A 67 12.72 30.99 -8.73
CA LYS A 67 13.62 30.37 -9.73
C LYS A 67 14.19 29.04 -9.21
N GLY A 68 14.46 28.09 -10.12
CA GLY A 68 15.15 26.83 -9.81
C GLY A 68 14.28 25.74 -9.19
N ALA A 69 14.88 24.58 -8.91
CA ALA A 69 14.22 23.48 -8.23
C ALA A 69 14.29 23.64 -6.69
N VAL A 70 13.25 23.23 -5.97
CA VAL A 70 13.20 23.21 -4.51
C VAL A 70 13.80 21.91 -3.99
N ASP A 71 14.87 21.99 -3.20
CA ASP A 71 15.52 20.83 -2.58
C ASP A 71 14.90 20.53 -1.21
N LEU A 72 14.29 19.36 -1.05
CA LEU A 72 13.72 18.86 0.21
C LEU A 72 14.80 18.21 1.10
N GLY A 73 16.04 18.13 0.63
CA GLY A 73 17.15 17.49 1.31
C GLY A 73 17.20 15.98 1.08
N THR A 74 17.80 15.27 2.04
CA THR A 74 17.98 13.82 1.98
C THR A 74 17.34 13.18 3.21
N ALA A 75 16.34 12.32 3.01
CA ALA A 75 15.86 11.39 4.02
C ALA A 75 16.92 10.31 4.26
N ILE A 76 17.21 9.97 5.51
CA ILE A 76 18.32 9.10 5.90
C ILE A 76 17.75 8.05 6.84
N TYR A 77 17.98 6.77 6.56
CA TYR A 77 17.57 5.69 7.46
C TYR A 77 18.54 4.48 7.41
N PRO A 78 18.91 3.91 8.56
CA PRO A 78 18.81 4.52 9.89
C PRO A 78 19.70 5.76 10.01
N ASP A 79 19.58 6.46 11.13
CA ASP A 79 20.45 7.60 11.44
C ASP A 79 21.93 7.22 11.33
N GLY A 80 22.74 8.14 10.78
CA GLY A 80 24.16 7.91 10.52
C GLY A 80 24.48 7.29 9.15
N THR A 81 23.47 6.90 8.36
CA THR A 81 23.69 6.43 6.98
C THR A 81 24.34 7.54 6.12
N PRO A 82 25.44 7.25 5.41
CA PRO A 82 26.12 8.27 4.61
C PRO A 82 25.26 8.83 3.47
N LYS A 83 25.17 10.16 3.35
CA LYS A 83 24.44 10.84 2.26
C LYS A 83 24.97 10.51 0.87
N LYS A 84 26.25 10.13 0.75
CA LYS A 84 26.84 9.73 -0.54
C LYS A 84 26.19 8.48 -1.13
N ASP A 85 25.54 7.68 -0.30
CA ASP A 85 24.83 6.46 -0.71
C ASP A 85 23.37 6.78 -1.10
N ALA A 86 22.97 8.06 -1.08
CA ALA A 86 21.62 8.48 -1.39
C ALA A 86 21.29 8.32 -2.88
N VAL A 87 20.12 7.78 -3.14
CA VAL A 87 19.45 7.97 -4.43
C VAL A 87 18.65 9.26 -4.40
N SER A 88 18.61 10.01 -5.49
CA SER A 88 17.86 11.26 -5.58
C SER A 88 16.98 11.28 -6.80
N PHE A 89 15.79 11.84 -6.64
CA PHE A 89 14.83 12.08 -7.70
C PHE A 89 14.54 13.57 -7.80
N THR A 90 14.47 14.06 -9.04
CA THR A 90 13.92 15.38 -9.36
C THR A 90 12.58 15.14 -10.04
N PHE A 91 11.51 15.75 -9.53
CA PHE A 91 10.13 15.47 -9.94
C PHE A 91 9.35 16.76 -10.20
N ASP A 92 8.36 16.64 -11.08
CA ASP A 92 7.74 17.76 -11.79
C ASP A 92 6.35 18.12 -11.21
N VAL A 93 6.35 18.70 -10.00
CA VAL A 93 5.26 19.58 -9.55
C VAL A 93 5.80 21.00 -9.57
N PRO A 94 5.34 21.91 -10.44
CA PRO A 94 5.95 23.23 -10.58
C PRO A 94 5.97 24.00 -9.26
N PRO A 95 7.11 24.60 -8.85
CA PRO A 95 8.45 24.48 -9.43
C PRO A 95 9.07 23.12 -9.11
N LYS A 96 9.92 22.56 -10.00
CA LYS A 96 10.53 21.21 -9.81
C LYS A 96 11.03 20.99 -8.38
N HIS A 97 10.85 19.81 -7.84
CA HIS A 97 11.31 19.44 -6.51
C HIS A 97 12.39 18.37 -6.59
N LYS A 98 13.28 18.31 -5.61
CA LYS A 98 14.30 17.27 -5.47
C LYS A 98 14.25 16.67 -4.07
N LEU A 99 14.33 15.35 -3.97
CA LEU A 99 14.40 14.63 -2.70
C LEU A 99 15.37 13.45 -2.82
N GLY A 100 16.32 13.39 -1.90
CA GLY A 100 17.23 12.26 -1.72
C GLY A 100 16.72 11.27 -0.66
N TYR A 101 17.11 10.01 -0.80
CA TYR A 101 16.90 8.96 0.19
C TYR A 101 18.16 8.10 0.30
N ALA A 102 18.74 8.04 1.50
CA ALA A 102 19.86 7.18 1.85
C ALA A 102 19.37 6.07 2.77
N LEU A 103 19.41 4.84 2.27
CA LEU A 103 19.05 3.64 3.02
C LEU A 103 20.29 2.77 3.21
N ALA A 104 20.68 2.50 4.46
CA ALA A 104 21.88 1.71 4.73
C ALA A 104 21.83 0.36 4.02
N ALA A 105 22.96 -0.08 3.47
CA ALA A 105 23.04 -1.38 2.80
C ALA A 105 22.67 -2.55 3.74
N ALA A 106 22.96 -2.42 5.04
CA ALA A 106 22.54 -3.40 6.04
C ALA A 106 21.01 -3.43 6.21
N GLU A 107 20.35 -2.26 6.20
CA GLU A 107 18.89 -2.19 6.28
C GLU A 107 18.22 -2.74 5.02
N GLN A 108 18.77 -2.45 3.84
CA GLN A 108 18.29 -3.04 2.59
C GLN A 108 18.28 -4.58 2.66
N LYS A 109 19.38 -5.16 3.15
CA LYS A 109 19.49 -6.61 3.39
C LYS A 109 18.50 -7.11 4.44
N ALA A 110 18.26 -6.34 5.49
CA ALA A 110 17.31 -6.71 6.55
C ALA A 110 15.86 -6.72 6.05
N VAL A 111 15.47 -5.77 5.19
CA VAL A 111 14.16 -5.74 4.54
C VAL A 111 14.00 -6.92 3.58
N ASP A 112 14.99 -7.17 2.71
CA ASP A 112 14.99 -8.32 1.79
C ASP A 112 14.90 -9.65 2.56
N ALA A 113 15.68 -9.81 3.64
CA ALA A 113 15.69 -11.01 4.47
C ALA A 113 14.35 -11.24 5.21
N PHE A 114 13.77 -10.18 5.76
CA PHE A 114 12.44 -10.23 6.37
C PHE A 114 11.41 -10.70 5.35
N TYR A 115 11.39 -10.10 4.17
CA TYR A 115 10.36 -10.39 3.19
C TYR A 115 10.47 -11.81 2.64
N ALA A 116 11.69 -12.28 2.38
CA ALA A 116 11.94 -13.68 2.04
C ALA A 116 11.51 -14.65 3.16
N SER A 117 11.71 -14.27 4.42
CA SER A 117 11.27 -15.09 5.57
C SER A 117 9.75 -15.13 5.68
N TYR A 118 9.08 -14.00 5.49
CA TYR A 118 7.63 -13.93 5.47
C TYR A 118 7.05 -14.81 4.35
N ALA A 119 7.57 -14.69 3.13
CA ALA A 119 7.16 -15.52 2.00
C ALA A 119 7.27 -17.02 2.29
N ARG A 120 8.38 -17.47 2.92
CA ARG A 120 8.53 -18.87 3.34
C ARG A 120 7.49 -19.28 4.40
N SER A 121 7.22 -18.41 5.37
CA SER A 121 6.27 -18.70 6.46
C SER A 121 4.85 -18.93 5.97
N VAL A 122 4.47 -18.30 4.85
CA VAL A 122 3.15 -18.44 4.22
C VAL A 122 3.20 -19.33 2.98
N GLN A 123 4.21 -20.20 2.87
CA GLN A 123 4.33 -21.20 1.80
C GLN A 123 4.23 -20.60 0.38
N PHE A 124 4.75 -19.37 0.19
CA PHE A 124 4.74 -18.72 -1.12
C PHE A 124 5.45 -19.57 -2.17
N LYS A 125 4.80 -19.71 -3.33
CA LYS A 125 5.33 -20.40 -4.50
C LYS A 125 4.93 -19.63 -5.75
N ARG A 126 5.92 -19.18 -6.53
CA ARG A 126 5.69 -18.68 -7.88
C ARG A 126 5.28 -19.85 -8.79
N ILE A 127 4.15 -19.73 -9.47
CA ILE A 127 3.63 -20.77 -10.39
C ILE A 127 3.59 -20.29 -11.84
N GLY A 128 3.85 -19.00 -12.08
CA GLY A 128 4.02 -18.42 -13.40
C GLY A 128 4.60 -17.01 -13.34
N PRO A 129 4.78 -16.35 -14.49
CA PRO A 129 5.37 -15.01 -14.55
C PRO A 129 4.59 -13.97 -13.74
N LYS A 130 3.25 -14.05 -13.75
CA LYS A 130 2.32 -13.14 -13.06
C LYS A 130 1.42 -13.87 -12.05
N SER A 131 1.77 -15.08 -11.65
CA SER A 131 0.93 -15.90 -10.78
C SER A 131 1.74 -16.61 -9.70
N PHE A 132 1.15 -16.67 -8.51
CA PHE A 132 1.71 -17.32 -7.34
C PHE A 132 0.61 -17.99 -6.52
N GLN A 133 1.02 -18.91 -5.66
CA GLN A 133 0.22 -19.52 -4.63
C GLN A 133 0.85 -19.21 -3.28
N TRP A 134 0.03 -19.06 -2.25
CA TRP A 134 0.45 -18.89 -0.88
C TRP A 134 -0.67 -19.31 0.08
N SER A 135 -0.34 -19.45 1.35
CA SER A 135 -1.24 -19.85 2.43
C SER A 135 -1.41 -18.67 3.40
N PRO A 136 -2.50 -17.88 3.27
CA PRO A 136 -2.76 -16.76 4.16
C PRO A 136 -2.78 -17.21 5.63
N PRO A 137 -2.15 -16.45 6.55
CA PRO A 137 -2.23 -16.78 7.96
C PRO A 137 -3.66 -16.56 8.49
N PRO A 138 -4.04 -17.18 9.63
CA PRO A 138 -5.36 -16.98 10.22
C PRO A 138 -5.71 -15.50 10.40
N GLY A 139 -6.93 -15.12 9.98
CA GLY A 139 -7.39 -13.72 10.02
C GLY A 139 -7.00 -12.87 8.81
N CYS A 140 -6.34 -13.46 7.81
CA CYS A 140 -6.07 -12.82 6.53
C CYS A 140 -7.00 -13.33 5.44
N ALA A 141 -7.56 -12.38 4.68
CA ALA A 141 -8.17 -12.68 3.39
C ALA A 141 -7.10 -13.21 2.41
N ALA A 142 -7.54 -13.98 1.41
CA ALA A 142 -6.67 -14.52 0.37
C ALA A 142 -6.35 -13.48 -0.73
N ASP A 143 -6.10 -12.24 -0.33
CA ASP A 143 -5.77 -11.09 -1.18
C ASP A 143 -4.44 -10.44 -0.74
N MET A 144 -4.04 -9.36 -1.42
CA MET A 144 -2.78 -8.66 -1.13
C MET A 144 -2.81 -7.84 0.17
N SER A 145 -3.98 -7.60 0.77
CA SER A 145 -4.13 -6.68 1.91
C SER A 145 -3.26 -7.08 3.10
N CYS A 146 -3.12 -8.39 3.36
CA CYS A 146 -2.25 -8.87 4.43
C CYS A 146 -0.76 -8.76 4.13
N VAL A 147 -0.37 -8.92 2.86
CA VAL A 147 1.02 -8.66 2.43
C VAL A 147 1.35 -7.18 2.61
N TYR A 148 0.45 -6.29 2.20
CA TYR A 148 0.58 -4.84 2.41
C TYR A 148 0.73 -4.49 3.89
N LYS A 149 -0.19 -4.96 4.76
CA LYS A 149 -0.14 -4.70 6.21
C LYS A 149 1.18 -5.16 6.85
N LYS A 150 1.72 -6.30 6.42
CA LYS A 150 3.01 -6.80 6.91
C LYS A 150 4.17 -5.93 6.50
N LEU A 151 4.21 -5.47 5.25
CA LEU A 151 5.24 -4.54 4.77
C LEU A 151 5.11 -3.19 5.44
N ILE A 152 3.90 -2.62 5.54
CA ILE A 152 3.63 -1.37 6.25
C ILE A 152 4.21 -1.43 7.66
N THR A 153 3.85 -2.46 8.44
CA THR A 153 4.34 -2.63 9.81
C THR A 153 5.86 -2.75 9.87
N ARG A 154 6.49 -3.44 8.92
CA ARG A 154 7.94 -3.66 8.93
C ARG A 154 8.73 -2.42 8.53
N THR A 155 8.25 -1.66 7.55
CA THR A 155 9.02 -0.60 6.90
C THR A 155 8.53 0.80 7.26
N ASP A 156 7.76 0.92 8.34
CA ASP A 156 7.15 2.17 8.77
C ASP A 156 8.21 3.24 9.05
N ASP A 157 9.22 2.91 9.85
CA ASP A 157 10.29 3.84 10.19
C ASP A 157 11.20 4.19 8.98
N ASP A 158 11.42 3.23 8.07
CA ASP A 158 12.13 3.46 6.82
C ASP A 158 11.44 4.53 5.94
N VAL A 159 10.10 4.51 5.90
CA VAL A 159 9.31 5.44 5.08
C VAL A 159 9.02 6.75 5.82
N ARG A 160 8.89 6.71 7.16
CA ARG A 160 8.63 7.89 8.01
C ARG A 160 9.62 9.02 7.75
N VAL A 161 10.89 8.72 7.51
CA VAL A 161 11.92 9.75 7.25
C VAL A 161 11.69 10.51 5.94
N ILE A 162 11.02 9.89 4.95
CA ILE A 162 10.63 10.51 3.68
C ILE A 162 9.43 11.43 3.92
N ALA A 163 8.40 10.93 4.61
CA ALA A 163 7.21 11.72 4.96
C ALA A 163 7.58 12.98 5.77
N LYS A 164 8.57 12.90 6.67
CA LYS A 164 9.11 14.07 7.39
C LYS A 164 9.63 15.17 6.46
N ARG A 165 10.19 14.82 5.29
CA ARG A 165 10.66 15.81 4.30
C ARG A 165 9.51 16.51 3.60
N PHE A 166 8.45 15.77 3.26
CA PHE A 166 7.22 16.36 2.72
C PHE A 166 6.51 17.25 3.73
N ARG A 167 6.41 16.82 5.00
CA ARG A 167 5.84 17.64 6.08
C ARG A 167 6.59 18.96 6.26
N ALA A 168 7.92 18.93 6.33
CA ALA A 168 8.72 20.15 6.42
C ALA A 168 8.48 21.10 5.23
N ARG A 169 8.31 20.55 4.03
CA ARG A 169 7.98 21.32 2.82
C ARG A 169 6.56 21.88 2.86
N ALA A 170 5.62 21.13 3.42
CA ALA A 170 4.24 21.55 3.64
C ALA A 170 4.18 22.74 4.58
N ASP A 171 4.83 22.64 5.74
CA ASP A 171 4.87 23.69 6.76
C ASP A 171 5.52 24.97 6.21
N ALA A 172 6.64 24.84 5.49
CA ALA A 172 7.41 25.97 4.99
C ALA A 172 6.67 26.82 3.95
N ALA A 173 5.80 26.22 3.12
CA ALA A 173 5.00 26.97 2.14
C ALA A 173 3.49 26.91 2.36
N LYS A 174 3.07 26.41 3.53
CA LYS A 174 1.65 26.34 3.93
C LYS A 174 0.81 25.58 2.90
N LEU A 175 1.27 24.38 2.53
CA LEU A 175 0.57 23.54 1.56
C LEU A 175 -0.72 23.00 2.17
N ASP A 176 -1.80 23.05 1.39
CA ASP A 176 -3.01 22.32 1.72
C ASP A 176 -2.84 20.81 1.46
N ALA A 177 -3.84 20.01 1.84
CA ALA A 177 -3.79 18.56 1.68
C ALA A 177 -3.69 18.12 0.22
N VAL A 178 -4.33 18.83 -0.71
CA VAL A 178 -4.28 18.51 -2.16
C VAL A 178 -2.88 18.75 -2.69
N GLN A 179 -2.27 19.90 -2.39
CA GLN A 179 -0.91 20.25 -2.77
C GLN A 179 0.13 19.30 -2.17
N LEU A 180 -0.05 18.92 -0.90
CA LEU A 180 0.84 17.98 -0.23
C LEU A 180 0.73 16.57 -0.82
N THR A 181 -0.48 16.10 -1.14
CA THR A 181 -0.68 14.83 -1.82
C THR A 181 -0.11 14.84 -3.24
N ASP A 182 -0.36 15.90 -4.03
CA ASP A 182 0.23 16.05 -5.37
C ASP A 182 1.76 16.02 -5.31
N LEU A 183 2.37 16.68 -4.32
CA LEU A 183 3.82 16.68 -4.11
C LEU A 183 4.36 15.25 -3.86
N ALA A 184 3.72 14.49 -2.98
CA ALA A 184 4.11 13.12 -2.66
C ALA A 184 3.87 12.16 -3.85
N LEU A 185 2.73 12.30 -4.54
CA LEU A 185 2.37 11.54 -5.72
C LEU A 185 3.42 11.71 -6.84
N SER A 186 3.80 12.95 -7.14
CA SER A 186 4.80 13.23 -8.16
C SER A 186 6.19 12.66 -7.86
N TYR A 187 6.58 12.61 -6.57
CA TYR A 187 7.81 11.94 -6.18
C TYR A 187 7.79 10.45 -6.53
N VAL A 188 6.68 9.77 -6.22
CA VAL A 188 6.50 8.34 -6.50
C VAL A 188 6.42 8.07 -8.01
N GLN A 189 5.70 8.90 -8.78
CA GLN A 189 5.61 8.82 -10.23
C GLN A 189 6.98 8.91 -10.93
N GLN A 190 7.94 9.63 -10.34
CA GLN A 190 9.26 9.78 -10.93
C GLN A 190 10.10 8.49 -10.87
N ILE A 191 9.78 7.57 -9.97
CA ILE A 191 10.49 6.29 -9.83
C ILE A 191 10.24 5.44 -11.09
N PRO A 192 11.28 4.94 -11.78
CA PRO A 192 11.13 4.07 -12.95
C PRO A 192 10.20 2.87 -12.73
N TYR A 193 9.43 2.49 -13.76
CA TYR A 193 8.55 1.33 -13.72
C TYR A 193 9.34 0.03 -14.00
N GLU A 194 9.16 -0.98 -13.14
CA GLU A 194 9.69 -2.34 -13.34
C GLU A 194 8.83 -3.32 -12.55
N ILE A 195 8.42 -4.42 -13.19
CA ILE A 195 7.75 -5.54 -12.51
C ILE A 195 8.80 -6.30 -11.69
N PRO A 196 8.65 -6.39 -10.36
CA PRO A 196 9.65 -7.00 -9.51
C PRO A 196 9.61 -8.53 -9.55
N GLU A 197 10.78 -9.15 -9.37
CA GLU A 197 10.91 -10.60 -9.11
C GLU A 197 10.72 -10.97 -7.63
N ASP A 198 10.52 -9.96 -6.78
CA ASP A 198 10.27 -10.07 -5.35
C ASP A 198 9.05 -10.99 -5.06
N PRO A 199 8.96 -11.58 -3.84
CA PRO A 199 7.79 -12.33 -3.42
C PRO A 199 6.49 -11.56 -3.68
N PHE A 200 5.44 -12.30 -4.02
CA PHE A 200 4.12 -11.75 -4.36
C PHE A 200 4.09 -10.79 -5.58
N GLY A 201 5.22 -10.61 -6.28
CA GLY A 201 5.32 -9.62 -7.35
C GLY A 201 5.28 -8.18 -6.83
N LEU A 202 5.63 -7.97 -5.55
CA LEU A 202 5.52 -6.69 -4.87
C LEU A 202 6.86 -6.34 -4.21
N ARG A 203 7.39 -5.16 -4.48
CA ARG A 203 8.64 -4.68 -3.88
C ARG A 203 8.38 -3.92 -2.56
N PRO A 204 9.13 -4.21 -1.48
CA PRO A 204 9.02 -3.45 -0.24
C PRO A 204 9.24 -1.95 -0.43
N PRO A 205 8.41 -1.08 0.18
CA PRO A 205 8.42 0.38 -0.03
C PRO A 205 9.79 1.08 0.03
N PRO A 206 10.66 0.86 1.04
CA PRO A 206 11.96 1.52 1.07
C PRO A 206 12.88 1.06 -0.07
N LEU A 207 12.70 -0.17 -0.57
CA LEU A 207 13.45 -0.72 -1.70
C LEU A 207 12.96 -0.22 -3.06
N VAL A 208 11.69 0.21 -3.17
CA VAL A 208 11.19 0.89 -4.37
C VAL A 208 12.02 2.14 -4.66
N ILE A 209 12.35 2.88 -3.61
CA ILE A 209 13.17 4.09 -3.69
C ILE A 209 14.64 3.70 -3.87
N SER A 210 15.23 2.91 -2.96
CA SER A 210 16.67 2.64 -2.96
C SER A 210 17.15 1.90 -4.23
N LYS A 211 16.34 0.96 -4.76
CA LYS A 211 16.60 0.25 -6.02
C LYS A 211 16.14 1.03 -7.26
N ARG A 212 15.50 2.20 -7.07
CA ARG A 212 14.98 3.11 -8.10
C ARG A 212 13.97 2.48 -9.07
N LYS A 213 13.18 1.52 -8.59
CA LYS A 213 12.32 0.70 -9.46
C LYS A 213 11.16 0.08 -8.68
N GLY A 214 9.98 0.08 -9.28
CA GLY A 214 8.79 -0.62 -8.78
C GLY A 214 7.64 -0.52 -9.78
N ASP A 215 6.66 -1.41 -9.68
CA ASP A 215 5.44 -1.43 -10.49
C ASP A 215 4.27 -0.73 -9.79
N CYS A 216 3.05 -0.92 -10.29
CA CYS A 216 1.87 -0.16 -9.86
C CYS A 216 1.54 -0.37 -8.37
N ASP A 217 1.53 -1.60 -7.88
CA ASP A 217 1.21 -1.92 -6.47
C ASP A 217 2.36 -1.57 -5.52
N SER A 218 3.62 -1.79 -5.92
CA SER A 218 4.80 -1.38 -5.16
C SER A 218 4.84 0.14 -4.97
N LYS A 219 4.55 0.91 -6.02
CA LYS A 219 4.45 2.37 -5.96
C LYS A 219 3.24 2.84 -5.18
N ALA A 220 2.08 2.21 -5.36
CA ALA A 220 0.87 2.53 -4.61
C ALA A 220 1.10 2.33 -3.12
N LEU A 221 1.68 1.19 -2.69
CA LEU A 221 2.00 0.93 -1.30
C LEU A 221 2.96 1.96 -0.71
N LEU A 222 3.99 2.36 -1.46
CA LEU A 222 4.89 3.43 -1.04
C LEU A 222 4.14 4.76 -0.83
N LEU A 223 3.30 5.16 -1.80
CA LEU A 223 2.52 6.39 -1.68
C LEU A 223 1.54 6.32 -0.50
N TYR A 224 0.85 5.19 -0.32
CA TYR A 224 -0.06 4.92 0.80
C TYR A 224 0.64 5.17 2.14
N MET A 225 1.84 4.60 2.34
CA MET A 225 2.60 4.79 3.57
C MET A 225 3.02 6.24 3.78
N ILE A 226 3.47 6.92 2.73
CA ILE A 226 3.83 8.36 2.82
C ILE A 226 2.61 9.18 3.22
N LEU A 227 1.45 8.96 2.60
CA LEU A 227 0.22 9.70 2.89
C LEU A 227 -0.29 9.43 4.32
N ASN A 228 -0.27 8.17 4.76
CA ASN A 228 -0.63 7.79 6.12
C ASN A 228 0.26 8.52 7.14
N GLU A 229 1.58 8.53 6.91
CA GLU A 229 2.53 9.26 7.76
C GLU A 229 2.33 10.78 7.73
N LEU A 230 1.72 11.33 6.67
CA LEU A 230 1.34 12.73 6.56
C LEU A 230 -0.02 13.05 7.20
N GLY A 231 -0.75 12.04 7.70
CA GLY A 231 -2.11 12.19 8.23
C GLY A 231 -3.17 12.36 7.13
N ILE A 232 -2.85 11.95 5.90
CA ILE A 232 -3.75 12.00 4.76
C ILE A 232 -4.31 10.59 4.55
N GLU A 233 -5.62 10.48 4.65
CA GLU A 233 -6.32 9.23 4.38
C GLU A 233 -6.12 8.79 2.92
N ALA A 234 -5.86 7.50 2.73
CA ALA A 234 -5.75 6.88 1.42
C ALA A 234 -6.36 5.48 1.43
N VAL A 235 -6.78 4.99 0.27
CA VAL A 235 -7.11 3.59 0.01
C VAL A 235 -6.27 3.06 -1.14
N ILE A 236 -5.91 1.77 -1.11
CA ILE A 236 -5.34 1.07 -2.27
C ILE A 236 -6.49 0.37 -2.98
N LEU A 237 -6.57 0.55 -4.29
CA LEU A 237 -7.55 -0.10 -5.14
C LEU A 237 -6.88 -0.77 -6.33
N SER A 238 -7.41 -1.92 -6.71
CA SER A 238 -6.90 -2.71 -7.84
C SER A 238 -8.01 -3.01 -8.84
N SER A 239 -7.63 -3.25 -10.08
CA SER A 239 -8.49 -3.78 -11.12
C SER A 239 -7.84 -5.04 -11.70
N LYS A 240 -8.65 -6.10 -11.81
CA LYS A 240 -8.20 -7.35 -12.41
C LYS A 240 -8.18 -7.25 -13.94
N ALA A 241 -9.18 -6.60 -14.53
CA ALA A 241 -9.25 -6.38 -15.98
C ALA A 241 -8.08 -5.53 -16.47
N HIS A 242 -7.69 -4.50 -15.71
CA HIS A 242 -6.61 -3.59 -16.06
C HIS A 242 -5.23 -4.08 -15.61
N ALA A 243 -5.17 -5.10 -14.75
CA ALA A 243 -3.95 -5.59 -14.12
C ALA A 243 -3.13 -4.45 -13.49
N HIS A 244 -3.83 -3.57 -12.77
CA HIS A 244 -3.29 -2.29 -12.32
C HIS A 244 -3.77 -1.92 -10.92
N THR A 245 -2.96 -1.13 -10.21
CA THR A 245 -3.21 -0.69 -8.83
C THR A 245 -2.99 0.81 -8.72
N MET A 246 -3.90 1.49 -8.02
CA MET A 246 -3.85 2.94 -7.79
C MET A 246 -4.12 3.28 -6.32
N ILE A 247 -4.05 4.57 -6.01
CA ILE A 247 -4.48 5.14 -4.73
C ILE A 247 -5.77 5.93 -4.93
N GLY A 248 -6.65 5.89 -3.93
CA GLY A 248 -7.78 6.80 -3.79
C GLY A 248 -7.61 7.70 -2.58
N VAL A 249 -7.87 9.00 -2.71
CA VAL A 249 -7.80 9.98 -1.60
C VAL A 249 -9.11 10.76 -1.46
N PRO A 250 -9.65 10.93 -0.25
CA PRO A 250 -10.93 11.61 -0.05
C PRO A 250 -10.73 13.13 0.05
N LEU A 251 -10.12 13.72 -0.99
CA LEU A 251 -9.84 15.14 -1.09
C LEU A 251 -10.70 15.78 -2.18
N PRO A 252 -11.08 17.06 -2.03
CA PRO A 252 -11.86 17.77 -3.04
C PRO A 252 -10.99 18.06 -4.26
N THR A 253 -11.23 17.35 -5.37
CA THR A 253 -10.57 17.58 -6.66
C THR A 253 -11.61 17.71 -7.77
N ASN A 254 -11.21 18.31 -8.88
CA ASN A 254 -12.08 18.53 -10.05
C ASN A 254 -12.02 17.38 -11.07
N GLY A 255 -11.31 16.28 -10.76
CA GLY A 255 -11.14 15.17 -11.70
C GLY A 255 -12.01 13.97 -11.38
N THR A 256 -11.75 12.87 -12.09
CA THR A 256 -12.40 11.58 -11.92
C THR A 256 -12.27 11.07 -10.49
N ALA A 257 -13.39 10.58 -9.97
CA ALA A 257 -13.51 10.10 -8.62
C ALA A 257 -14.42 8.88 -8.57
N PHE A 258 -14.39 8.20 -7.44
CA PHE A 258 -15.26 7.07 -7.17
C PHE A 258 -15.86 7.17 -5.77
N ARG A 259 -16.98 6.49 -5.59
CA ARG A 259 -17.63 6.31 -4.29
C ARG A 259 -17.22 4.97 -3.71
N TRP A 260 -16.72 5.04 -2.49
CA TRP A 260 -16.51 3.87 -1.66
C TRP A 260 -17.10 4.15 -0.29
N LYS A 261 -18.03 3.28 0.13
CA LYS A 261 -18.95 3.55 1.25
C LYS A 261 -19.68 4.88 1.01
N SER A 262 -19.81 5.73 2.03
CA SER A 262 -20.49 7.03 1.94
C SER A 262 -19.55 8.20 1.58
N ARG A 263 -18.38 7.93 0.99
CA ARG A 263 -17.34 8.95 0.73
C ARG A 263 -16.87 8.90 -0.72
N LYS A 264 -16.51 10.08 -1.22
CA LYS A 264 -15.94 10.31 -2.54
C LYS A 264 -14.42 10.32 -2.45
N TYR A 265 -13.75 9.60 -3.34
CA TYR A 265 -12.30 9.49 -3.43
C TYR A 265 -11.84 9.87 -4.84
N ALA A 266 -10.87 10.76 -4.95
CA ALA A 266 -10.19 11.07 -6.20
C ALA A 266 -9.15 10.00 -6.52
N PHE A 267 -9.02 9.62 -7.79
CA PHE A 267 -7.95 8.72 -8.24
C PHE A 267 -6.58 9.39 -8.14
N ALA A 268 -5.56 8.60 -7.81
CA ALA A 268 -4.16 9.01 -7.82
C ALA A 268 -3.36 7.98 -8.61
N GLU A 269 -3.16 8.27 -9.90
CA GLU A 269 -2.40 7.41 -10.82
C GLU A 269 -0.90 7.52 -10.55
N VAL A 270 -0.32 6.46 -9.97
CA VAL A 270 1.06 6.45 -9.48
C VAL A 270 2.12 6.15 -10.56
N THR A 271 1.71 5.74 -11.75
CA THR A 271 2.62 5.34 -12.84
C THR A 271 2.70 6.35 -13.98
N ALA A 272 1.70 7.23 -14.12
CA ALA A 272 1.70 8.28 -15.14
C ALA A 272 2.37 9.55 -14.60
N LYS A 273 3.55 9.90 -15.13
CA LYS A 273 4.29 11.10 -14.70
C LYS A 273 3.51 12.37 -14.96
N GLY A 274 3.35 13.19 -13.92
CA GLY A 274 2.66 14.48 -13.99
C GLY A 274 1.14 14.38 -13.98
N ALA A 275 0.58 13.17 -13.84
CA ALA A 275 -0.84 12.99 -13.61
C ALA A 275 -1.22 13.60 -12.25
N PRO A 276 -2.15 14.55 -12.20
CA PRO A 276 -2.64 15.13 -10.95
C PRO A 276 -3.62 14.17 -10.27
N LEU A 277 -3.96 14.50 -9.02
CA LEU A 277 -5.13 13.90 -8.40
C LEU A 277 -6.40 14.11 -9.24
N GLY A 278 -7.20 13.04 -9.33
CA GLY A 278 -8.39 12.97 -10.16
C GLY A 278 -8.12 12.63 -11.62
N TYR A 279 -6.88 12.30 -12.01
CA TYR A 279 -6.62 11.79 -13.35
C TYR A 279 -6.84 10.28 -13.43
N LEU A 280 -7.78 9.87 -14.29
CA LEU A 280 -7.98 8.48 -14.70
C LEU A 280 -7.83 8.40 -16.23
N PRO A 281 -6.82 7.71 -16.77
CA PRO A 281 -6.74 7.45 -18.20
C PRO A 281 -8.03 6.78 -18.73
N PRO A 282 -8.55 7.17 -19.91
CA PRO A 282 -9.78 6.57 -20.46
C PRO A 282 -9.73 5.05 -20.56
N GLU A 283 -8.55 4.47 -20.85
CA GLU A 283 -8.36 3.02 -20.97
C GLU A 283 -8.56 2.27 -19.64
N LEU A 284 -8.48 3.00 -18.51
CA LEU A 284 -8.64 2.46 -17.15
C LEU A 284 -10.04 2.72 -16.58
N SER A 285 -10.94 3.33 -17.36
CA SER A 285 -12.32 3.63 -16.94
C SER A 285 -13.30 2.47 -17.17
N SER A 286 -13.03 1.60 -18.17
CA SER A 286 -13.95 0.53 -18.57
C SER A 286 -13.20 -0.77 -18.92
N PRO A 287 -13.61 -1.94 -18.39
CA PRO A 287 -14.72 -2.12 -17.45
C PRO A 287 -14.40 -1.51 -16.08
N ASN A 288 -15.43 -1.08 -15.36
CA ASN A 288 -15.28 -0.65 -13.97
C ASN A 288 -15.34 -1.87 -13.03
N ASP A 289 -14.18 -2.47 -12.76
CA ASP A 289 -13.99 -3.56 -11.80
C ASP A 289 -13.04 -3.17 -10.65
N TRP A 290 -12.85 -1.87 -10.42
CA TRP A 290 -11.98 -1.34 -9.39
C TRP A 290 -12.49 -1.71 -7.99
N VAL A 291 -11.65 -2.33 -7.18
CA VAL A 291 -11.99 -2.78 -5.83
C VAL A 291 -11.00 -2.21 -4.83
N VAL A 292 -11.49 -1.70 -3.70
CA VAL A 292 -10.64 -1.31 -2.57
C VAL A 292 -10.09 -2.55 -1.87
N GLU A 293 -8.77 -2.73 -1.90
CA GLU A 293 -8.05 -3.84 -1.27
C GLU A 293 -7.51 -3.47 0.12
N LEU A 294 -7.10 -2.22 0.29
CA LEU A 294 -6.60 -1.71 1.57
C LEU A 294 -7.24 -0.37 1.88
N ALA A 295 -7.70 -0.24 3.12
CA ALA A 295 -8.19 0.99 3.70
C ALA A 295 -7.51 1.22 5.06
N PRO A 296 -7.57 2.45 5.61
CA PRO A 296 -6.97 2.79 6.90
C PRO A 296 -7.45 1.91 8.06
#